data_AF-A0A942Z7V4-F1
#
_entry.id   AF-A0A942Z7V4-F1
#
_cell.length_a   1.000
_cell.length_b   1.000
_cell.length_c   1.000
_cell.angle_alpha   90.00
_cell.angle_beta   90.00
_cell.angle_gamma   90.00
#
_symmetry.space_group_name_H-M   'P 1'
#
loop_
_entity.id
_entity.type
_entity.pdbx_description
1 polymer ?
#
loop_
_entity_poly.entity_id
_entity_poly.type
_entity_poly.pdbx_seq_one_letter_code
_entity_poly.pdbx_strand_id
1 'polypeptide(L)'
;MNSQIDYKTQLNYLLNKDEKDIIRKDIYEFNKIVYIMNHIDPIYIKKEIYFDTLFEKRDIKKLLILVCTEYIQNIDKKINANIDEYHLTIDFIKKFYDVFKPIEVKKGYLAIYPKLSIKKYVSEVIKERNFDNFYISETTLEQLITMLMAFSKFELQNIDTKDFGEINFPTLVLANIKLYEKGILSIEKNEEKKVVFYLKPMNNTNKPIKIINDEEFIMCKILKTLNKRTNEKFTLNDFIQ
;
A
#
# COMPACT_ATOMS: atom_id res chain seq x y z
N MET A 1 -25.73 -13.58 15.18
CA MET A 1 -25.71 -13.73 13.72
C MET A 1 -24.38 -13.18 13.23
N ASN A 2 -23.46 -14.07 12.89
CA ASN A 2 -22.12 -13.70 12.43
C ASN A 2 -22.23 -13.10 11.04
N SER A 3 -21.92 -11.81 10.91
CA SER A 3 -21.58 -11.22 9.63
C SER A 3 -20.30 -11.90 9.14
N GLN A 4 -20.43 -12.96 8.35
CA GLN A 4 -19.36 -13.35 7.44
C GLN A 4 -19.15 -12.14 6.53
N ILE A 5 -18.13 -11.35 6.87
CA ILE A 5 -17.63 -10.29 6.01
C ILE A 5 -17.38 -10.94 4.65
N ASP A 6 -18.03 -10.44 3.61
CA ASP A 6 -17.85 -10.92 2.25
C ASP A 6 -16.49 -10.43 1.74
N TYR A 7 -15.45 -11.12 2.21
CA TYR A 7 -14.06 -10.87 1.87
C TYR A 7 -13.84 -10.91 0.36
N LYS A 8 -14.65 -11.67 -0.38
CA LYS A 8 -14.52 -11.89 -1.83
C LYS A 8 -15.04 -10.70 -2.62
N THR A 9 -16.17 -10.11 -2.23
CA THR A 9 -16.72 -8.92 -2.89
C THR A 9 -15.87 -7.68 -2.58
N GLN A 10 -15.39 -7.53 -1.35
CA GLN A 10 -14.42 -6.46 -1.03
C GLN A 10 -13.08 -6.70 -1.73
N LEU A 11 -12.60 -7.96 -1.83
CA LEU A 11 -11.43 -8.32 -2.62
C LEU A 11 -11.61 -7.92 -4.08
N ASN A 12 -12.73 -8.24 -4.72
CA ASN A 12 -12.94 -7.97 -6.15
C ASN A 12 -13.05 -6.48 -6.45
N TYR A 13 -13.62 -5.68 -5.54
CA TYR A 13 -13.62 -4.22 -5.66
C TYR A 13 -12.19 -3.63 -5.50
N LEU A 14 -11.36 -4.25 -4.65
CA LEU A 14 -9.94 -3.89 -4.42
C LEU A 14 -8.95 -4.47 -5.44
N LEU A 15 -9.31 -5.55 -6.13
CA LEU A 15 -8.49 -6.30 -7.09
C LEU A 15 -8.70 -5.85 -8.53
N ASN A 16 -9.30 -4.68 -8.73
CA ASN A 16 -9.54 -4.17 -10.07
C ASN A 16 -8.18 -3.91 -10.75
N LYS A 17 -7.69 -4.91 -11.50
CA LYS A 17 -6.44 -4.83 -12.28
C LYS A 17 -6.49 -3.70 -13.31
N ASP A 18 -7.68 -3.15 -13.53
CA ASP A 18 -7.97 -2.02 -14.41
C ASP A 18 -7.79 -0.65 -13.73
N GLU A 19 -7.35 -0.58 -12.45
CA GLU A 19 -7.01 0.70 -11.80
C GLU A 19 -5.80 1.34 -12.50
N LYS A 20 -6.08 2.32 -13.37
CA LYS A 20 -5.07 3.08 -14.11
C LYS A 20 -4.31 4.08 -13.23
N ASP A 21 -4.85 4.41 -12.06
CA ASP A 21 -4.24 5.31 -11.10
C ASP A 21 -3.20 4.59 -10.24
N ILE A 22 -1.94 4.82 -10.57
CA ILE A 22 -0.80 4.10 -9.98
C ILE A 22 -0.58 4.47 -8.52
N ILE A 23 -0.83 5.72 -8.14
CA ILE A 23 -0.60 6.14 -6.76
C ILE A 23 -1.66 5.54 -5.85
N ARG A 24 -2.93 5.58 -6.27
CA ARG A 24 -4.02 4.92 -5.53
C ARG A 24 -3.79 3.43 -5.45
N LYS A 25 -3.35 2.81 -6.55
CA LYS A 25 -2.97 1.41 -6.57
C LYS A 25 -1.88 1.08 -5.54
N ASP A 26 -0.77 1.82 -5.51
CA ASP A 26 0.31 1.58 -4.55
C ASP A 26 -0.17 1.69 -3.09
N ILE A 27 -1.00 2.69 -2.80
CA ILE A 27 -1.66 2.88 -1.51
C ILE A 27 -2.53 1.67 -1.13
N TYR A 28 -3.38 1.21 -2.05
CA TYR A 28 -4.28 0.07 -1.80
C TYR A 28 -3.50 -1.24 -1.64
N GLU A 29 -2.48 -1.46 -2.46
CA GLU A 29 -1.58 -2.62 -2.35
C GLU A 29 -0.87 -2.65 -1.00
N PHE A 30 -0.40 -1.51 -0.52
CA PHE A 30 0.20 -1.40 0.80
C PHE A 30 -0.80 -1.73 1.92
N ASN A 31 -1.98 -1.10 1.91
CA ASN A 31 -2.99 -1.33 2.94
C ASN A 31 -3.40 -2.80 2.98
N LYS A 32 -3.46 -3.45 1.82
CA LYS A 32 -3.68 -4.89 1.70
C LYS A 32 -2.54 -5.69 2.35
N ILE A 33 -1.29 -5.33 2.11
CA ILE A 33 -0.14 -5.99 2.74
C ILE A 33 -0.24 -5.85 4.27
N VAL A 34 -0.50 -4.66 4.81
CA VAL A 34 -0.67 -4.45 6.25
C VAL A 34 -1.87 -5.22 6.80
N TYR A 35 -3.01 -5.19 6.09
CA TYR A 35 -4.20 -5.94 6.48
C TYR A 35 -3.91 -7.44 6.56
N ILE A 36 -3.32 -8.02 5.51
CA ILE A 36 -2.89 -9.42 5.49
C ILE A 36 -1.97 -9.65 6.68
N MET A 37 -0.91 -8.86 6.83
CA MET A 37 0.11 -8.97 7.88
C MET A 37 -0.46 -8.93 9.30
N ASN A 38 -1.50 -8.13 9.55
CA ASN A 38 -2.16 -8.06 10.85
C ASN A 38 -2.98 -9.31 11.19
N HIS A 39 -3.40 -10.06 10.17
CA HIS A 39 -4.18 -11.29 10.33
C HIS A 39 -3.35 -12.54 9.99
N ILE A 40 -2.02 -12.43 9.89
CA ILE A 40 -1.13 -13.57 9.72
C ILE A 40 -1.02 -14.31 11.06
N ASP A 41 -1.71 -15.44 11.16
CA ASP A 41 -1.60 -16.36 12.28
C ASP A 41 -0.33 -17.23 12.19
N PRO A 42 0.15 -17.78 13.34
CA PRO A 42 1.20 -18.79 13.34
C PRO A 42 0.77 -20.03 12.55
N ILE A 43 1.70 -20.62 11.81
CA ILE A 43 1.45 -21.88 11.09
C ILE A 43 1.82 -23.04 11.99
N TYR A 44 0.90 -24.00 12.17
CA TYR A 44 1.13 -25.15 13.04
C TYR A 44 1.48 -26.39 12.21
N ILE A 45 2.59 -27.04 12.56
CA ILE A 45 3.11 -28.22 11.84
C ILE A 45 3.42 -29.33 12.84
N LYS A 46 3.16 -30.58 12.47
CA LYS A 46 3.55 -31.74 13.28
C LYS A 46 5.07 -31.80 13.43
N LYS A 47 5.54 -31.94 14.67
CA LYS A 47 6.95 -31.93 15.06
C LYS A 47 7.77 -32.98 14.31
N GLU A 48 7.22 -34.19 14.20
CA GLU A 48 7.84 -35.31 13.49
C GLU A 48 8.09 -34.99 12.01
N ILE A 49 7.05 -34.52 11.30
CA ILE A 49 7.13 -34.20 9.87
C ILE A 49 8.13 -33.06 9.60
N TYR A 50 8.12 -32.04 10.46
CA TYR A 50 9.04 -30.91 10.35
C TYR A 50 10.51 -31.36 10.46
N PHE A 51 10.83 -32.14 11.52
CA PHE A 51 12.21 -32.56 11.77
C PHE A 51 12.70 -33.65 10.81
N ASP A 52 11.86 -34.59 10.41
CA ASP A 52 12.16 -35.53 9.32
C ASP A 52 12.52 -34.75 8.04
N THR A 53 11.72 -33.76 7.66
CA THR A 53 11.99 -32.96 6.45
C THR A 53 13.27 -32.14 6.56
N LEU A 54 13.52 -31.51 7.72
CA LEU A 54 14.67 -30.62 7.91
C LEU A 54 15.98 -31.38 8.13
N PHE A 55 16.00 -32.45 8.91
CA PHE A 55 17.22 -33.10 9.37
C PHE A 55 17.51 -34.43 8.70
N GLU A 56 16.50 -35.28 8.49
CA GLU A 56 16.67 -36.57 7.84
C GLU A 56 16.78 -36.39 6.33
N LYS A 57 15.80 -35.70 5.73
CA LYS A 57 15.77 -35.42 4.28
C LYS A 57 16.66 -34.26 3.86
N ARG A 58 16.99 -33.36 4.81
CA ARG A 58 17.79 -32.14 4.56
C ARG A 58 17.30 -31.30 3.38
N ASP A 59 15.98 -31.26 3.19
CA ASP A 59 15.35 -30.64 2.03
C ASP A 59 14.59 -29.37 2.43
N ILE A 60 15.29 -28.24 2.33
CA ILE A 60 14.73 -26.91 2.61
C ILE A 60 13.56 -26.60 1.67
N LYS A 61 13.63 -27.04 0.41
CA LYS A 61 12.60 -26.75 -0.58
C LYS A 61 11.31 -27.47 -0.21
N LYS A 62 11.41 -28.74 0.19
CA LYS A 62 10.29 -29.54 0.69
C LYS A 62 9.74 -29.01 2.01
N LEU A 63 10.59 -28.49 2.90
CA LEU A 63 10.13 -27.83 4.12
C LEU A 63 9.28 -26.59 3.79
N LEU A 64 9.72 -25.74 2.87
CA LEU A 64 8.97 -24.56 2.45
C LEU A 64 7.63 -24.95 1.79
N ILE A 65 7.61 -26.01 0.98
CA ILE A 65 6.39 -26.57 0.39
C ILE A 65 5.43 -27.07 1.49
N LEU A 66 5.94 -27.77 2.51
CA LEU A 66 5.13 -28.22 3.64
C LEU A 66 4.47 -27.03 4.36
N VAL A 67 5.26 -26.01 4.71
CA VAL A 67 4.76 -24.79 5.38
C VAL A 67 3.76 -24.04 4.51
N CYS A 68 4.03 -23.93 3.20
CA CYS A 68 3.13 -23.32 2.22
C CYS A 68 1.78 -24.05 2.16
N THR A 69 1.81 -25.39 2.12
CA THR A 69 0.60 -26.22 2.10
C THR A 69 -0.25 -25.98 3.34
N GLU A 70 0.37 -26.02 4.52
CA GLU A 70 -0.32 -25.80 5.79
C GLU A 70 -0.91 -24.39 5.87
N TYR A 71 -0.19 -23.37 5.37
CA TYR A 71 -0.70 -22.00 5.29
C TYR A 71 -1.94 -21.90 4.39
N ILE A 72 -1.88 -22.45 3.17
CA ILE A 72 -3.00 -22.42 2.22
C ILE A 72 -4.22 -23.15 2.78
N GLN A 73 -4.02 -24.34 3.36
CA GLN A 73 -5.10 -25.14 3.94
C GLN A 73 -5.80 -24.45 5.12
N ASN A 74 -5.09 -23.63 5.88
CA ASN A 74 -5.67 -22.85 6.98
C ASN A 74 -6.51 -21.67 6.48
N ILE A 75 -6.16 -21.08 5.33
CA ILE A 75 -6.89 -19.95 4.74
C ILE A 75 -8.09 -20.42 3.95
N ASP A 76 -7.93 -21.45 3.12
CA ASP A 76 -9.02 -22.03 2.34
C ASP A 76 -8.79 -23.52 2.10
N LYS A 77 -9.64 -24.35 2.75
CA LYS A 77 -9.58 -25.81 2.66
C LYS A 77 -9.93 -26.36 1.28
N LYS A 78 -10.44 -25.54 0.35
CA LYS A 78 -10.91 -25.96 -0.98
C LYS A 78 -10.00 -25.55 -2.13
N ILE A 79 -8.93 -24.79 -1.89
CA ILE A 79 -8.06 -24.29 -2.98
C ILE A 79 -7.10 -25.39 -3.44
N ASN A 80 -7.29 -25.86 -4.67
CA ASN A 80 -6.23 -26.46 -5.48
C ASN A 80 -5.41 -25.30 -6.07
N ALA A 81 -4.42 -24.82 -5.33
CA ALA A 81 -3.59 -23.70 -5.76
C ALA A 81 -2.89 -24.04 -7.07
N ASN A 82 -2.97 -23.14 -8.05
CA ASN A 82 -2.13 -23.21 -9.25
C ASN A 82 -0.64 -23.13 -8.82
N ILE A 83 0.25 -23.80 -9.56
CA ILE A 83 1.72 -23.72 -9.44
C ILE A 83 2.21 -22.26 -9.23
N ASP A 84 1.68 -21.28 -9.96
CA ASP A 84 2.09 -19.87 -9.82
C ASP A 84 1.72 -19.28 -8.45
N GLU A 85 0.50 -19.55 -7.98
CA GLU A 85 0.04 -19.13 -6.65
C GLU A 85 0.87 -19.79 -5.55
N TYR A 86 1.27 -21.03 -5.80
CA TYR A 86 2.14 -21.79 -4.90
C TYR A 86 3.53 -21.19 -4.80
N HIS A 87 4.12 -20.77 -5.93
CA HIS A 87 5.42 -20.09 -5.95
C HIS A 87 5.37 -18.75 -5.20
N LEU A 88 4.35 -17.93 -5.47
CA LEU A 88 4.14 -16.66 -4.78
C LEU A 88 3.96 -16.86 -3.27
N THR A 89 3.22 -17.90 -2.87
CA THR A 89 3.00 -18.22 -1.46
C THR A 89 4.29 -18.68 -0.78
N ILE A 90 5.13 -19.49 -1.44
CA ILE A 90 6.45 -19.85 -0.90
C ILE A 90 7.30 -18.61 -0.64
N ASP A 91 7.32 -17.65 -1.57
CA ASP A 91 8.12 -16.44 -1.40
C ASP A 91 7.56 -15.53 -0.30
N PHE A 92 6.23 -15.48 -0.15
CA PHE A 92 5.58 -14.87 1.00
C PHE A 92 6.03 -15.54 2.31
N ILE A 93 5.97 -16.86 2.41
CA ILE A 93 6.38 -17.61 3.61
C ILE A 93 7.84 -17.31 3.98
N LYS A 94 8.77 -17.37 3.02
CA LYS A 94 10.18 -17.03 3.26
C LYS A 94 10.35 -15.60 3.78
N LYS A 95 9.56 -14.66 3.25
CA LYS A 95 9.69 -13.24 3.58
C LYS A 95 9.10 -12.94 4.95
N PHE A 96 7.96 -13.52 5.29
CA PHE A 96 7.16 -13.11 6.45
C PHE A 96 7.21 -14.04 7.65
N TYR A 97 7.62 -15.31 7.50
CA TYR A 97 7.66 -16.29 8.59
C TYR A 97 9.09 -16.72 8.98
N ASP A 98 9.28 -17.03 10.26
CA ASP A 98 10.53 -17.59 10.80
C ASP A 98 10.53 -19.13 10.70
N VAL A 99 10.50 -19.65 9.47
CA VAL A 99 10.38 -21.10 9.18
C VAL A 99 11.41 -21.95 9.91
N PHE A 100 12.65 -21.46 10.04
CA PHE A 100 13.75 -22.19 10.65
C PHE A 100 13.88 -21.98 12.16
N LYS A 101 12.98 -21.20 12.77
CA LYS A 101 12.94 -20.95 14.22
C LYS A 101 11.55 -21.25 14.77
N PRO A 102 11.04 -22.49 14.60
CA PRO A 102 9.73 -22.86 15.14
C PRO A 102 9.76 -22.88 16.68
N ILE A 103 8.61 -22.67 17.29
CA ILE A 103 8.41 -22.75 18.73
C ILE A 103 7.49 -23.93 19.04
N GLU A 104 7.89 -24.80 19.97
CA GLU A 104 7.02 -25.87 20.45
C GLU A 104 5.91 -25.28 21.31
N VAL A 105 4.65 -25.45 20.87
CA VAL A 105 3.47 -24.86 21.52
C VAL A 105 2.63 -25.89 22.26
N LYS A 106 2.62 -27.14 21.78
CA LYS A 106 1.91 -28.28 22.37
C LYS A 106 2.69 -29.56 22.05
N LYS A 107 2.51 -30.60 22.87
CA LYS A 107 3.18 -31.90 22.69
C LYS A 107 2.90 -32.43 21.27
N GLY A 108 3.94 -32.51 20.43
CA GLY A 108 3.86 -32.98 19.05
C GLY A 108 3.63 -31.93 17.96
N TYR A 109 3.49 -30.64 18.30
CA TYR A 109 3.28 -29.56 17.33
C TYR A 109 4.24 -28.38 17.52
N LEU A 110 4.73 -27.89 16.39
CA LEU A 110 5.56 -26.70 16.25
C LEU A 110 4.73 -25.57 15.64
N ALA A 111 4.89 -24.36 16.15
CA ALA A 111 4.33 -23.15 15.59
C ALA A 111 5.44 -22.34 14.91
N ILE A 112 5.22 -22.00 13.64
CA ILE A 112 6.07 -21.11 12.87
C ILE A 112 5.41 -19.73 12.91
N TYR A 113 6.06 -18.79 13.59
CA TYR A 113 5.54 -17.45 13.79
C TYR A 113 5.93 -16.51 12.66
N PRO A 114 5.14 -15.45 12.40
CA PRO A 114 5.59 -14.32 11.62
C PRO A 114 6.85 -13.72 12.25
N LYS A 115 7.77 -13.23 11.41
CA LYS A 115 9.04 -12.64 11.86
C LYS A 115 8.78 -11.51 12.84
N LEU A 116 9.62 -11.40 13.87
CA LEU A 116 9.47 -10.34 14.87
C LEU A 116 9.51 -8.93 14.26
N SER A 117 10.38 -8.70 13.27
CA SER A 117 10.46 -7.42 12.54
C SER A 117 9.14 -7.05 11.87
N ILE A 118 8.46 -8.06 11.30
CA ILE A 118 7.14 -7.92 10.68
C ILE A 118 6.08 -7.58 11.74
N LYS A 119 6.07 -8.28 12.87
CA LYS A 119 5.13 -7.96 13.97
C LYS A 119 5.33 -6.55 14.54
N LYS A 120 6.58 -6.12 14.70
CA LYS A 120 6.90 -4.75 15.15
C LYS A 120 6.37 -3.71 14.16
N TYR A 121 6.68 -3.91 12.89
CA TYR A 121 6.21 -3.04 11.81
C TYR A 121 4.68 -2.89 11.80
N VAL A 122 3.95 -4.01 11.86
CA VAL A 122 2.49 -4.00 11.94
C VAL A 122 2.01 -3.29 13.20
N SER A 123 2.61 -3.58 14.35
CA SER A 123 2.22 -2.93 15.61
C SER A 123 2.46 -1.42 15.57
N GLU A 124 3.51 -0.93 14.93
CA GLU A 124 3.79 0.50 14.79
C GLU A 124 2.75 1.15 13.89
N VAL A 125 2.49 0.57 12.72
CA VAL A 125 1.46 1.04 11.78
C VAL A 125 0.07 1.09 12.44
N ILE A 126 -0.28 0.11 13.28
CA ILE A 126 -1.56 0.06 13.98
C ILE A 126 -1.63 1.06 15.14
N LYS A 127 -0.54 1.20 15.91
CA LYS A 127 -0.49 2.10 17.07
C LYS A 127 -0.63 3.57 16.68
N GLU A 128 -0.25 3.93 15.46
CA GLU A 128 -0.49 5.28 14.90
C GLU A 128 -1.98 5.55 14.59
N ARG A 129 -2.89 4.60 14.91
CA ARG A 129 -4.36 4.73 14.92
C ARG A 129 -4.96 5.37 13.67
N ASN A 130 -5.10 4.57 12.61
CA ASN A 130 -6.25 4.63 11.70
C ASN A 130 -6.11 3.51 10.66
N PHE A 131 -6.93 2.47 10.74
CA PHE A 131 -7.07 1.53 9.62
C PHE A 131 -7.76 2.17 8.39
N ASP A 132 -8.32 3.37 8.55
CA ASP A 132 -8.79 4.24 7.47
C ASP A 132 -7.68 5.15 6.92
N ASN A 133 -6.46 5.10 7.47
CA ASN A 133 -5.33 5.83 6.90
C ASN A 133 -4.67 4.98 5.82
N PHE A 134 -4.68 5.54 4.63
CA PHE A 134 -3.89 5.10 3.51
C PHE A 134 -2.42 5.43 3.79
N TYR A 135 -1.56 4.43 3.95
CA TYR A 135 -0.13 4.70 3.96
C TYR A 135 0.30 5.00 2.53
N ILE A 136 0.92 6.17 2.37
CA ILE A 136 1.65 6.54 1.18
C ILE A 136 3.12 6.52 1.52
N SER A 137 3.91 5.77 0.75
CA SER A 137 5.37 5.80 0.94
C SER A 137 5.88 7.21 0.67
N GLU A 138 6.95 7.62 1.34
CA GLU A 138 7.54 8.95 1.11
C GLU A 138 7.91 9.16 -0.36
N THR A 139 8.39 8.10 -1.03
CA THR A 139 8.69 8.11 -2.46
C THR A 139 7.44 8.31 -3.31
N THR A 140 6.35 7.61 -3.00
CA THR A 140 5.07 7.75 -3.71
C THR A 140 4.48 9.16 -3.51
N LEU A 141 4.62 9.73 -2.31
CA LEU A 141 4.22 11.11 -2.02
C LEU A 141 5.07 12.13 -2.79
N GLU A 142 6.40 11.96 -2.82
CA GLU A 142 7.29 12.84 -3.61
C GLU A 142 6.96 12.77 -5.11
N GLN A 143 6.59 11.59 -5.61
CA GLN A 143 6.13 11.41 -6.99
C GLN A 143 4.81 12.13 -7.25
N LEU A 144 3.81 11.99 -6.35
CA LEU A 144 2.54 12.72 -6.42
C LEU A 144 2.80 14.24 -6.51
N ILE A 145 3.58 14.77 -5.57
CA ILE A 145 3.92 16.19 -5.52
C ILE A 145 4.62 16.62 -6.82
N THR A 146 5.59 15.83 -7.31
CA THR A 146 6.31 16.15 -8.55
C THR A 146 5.39 16.19 -9.76
N MET A 147 4.45 15.25 -9.88
CA MET A 147 3.48 15.21 -10.96
C MET A 147 2.54 16.41 -10.89
N LEU A 148 2.03 16.74 -9.71
CA LEU A 148 1.15 17.88 -9.52
C LEU A 148 1.86 19.21 -9.70
N MET A 149 3.15 19.31 -9.36
CA MET A 149 3.98 20.47 -9.71
C MET A 149 4.04 20.69 -11.22
N ALA A 150 4.20 19.64 -12.01
CA ALA A 150 4.24 19.76 -13.47
C ALA A 150 2.90 20.21 -14.03
N PHE A 151 1.80 19.65 -13.52
CA PHE A 151 0.44 20.05 -13.88
C PHE A 151 0.15 21.50 -13.48
N SER A 152 0.45 21.89 -12.25
CA SER A 152 0.29 23.27 -11.76
C SER A 152 1.12 24.28 -12.55
N LYS A 153 2.34 23.95 -12.99
CA LYS A 153 3.13 24.81 -13.88
C LYS A 153 2.45 25.01 -15.23
N PHE A 154 1.91 23.93 -15.80
CA PHE A 154 1.14 24.00 -17.02
C PHE A 154 -0.10 24.90 -16.84
N GLU A 155 -0.84 24.75 -15.74
CA GLU A 155 -1.99 25.61 -15.46
C GLU A 155 -1.61 27.09 -15.35
N LEU A 156 -0.57 27.43 -14.59
CA LEU A 156 -0.11 28.81 -14.44
C LEU A 156 0.31 29.44 -15.78
N GLN A 157 0.86 28.66 -16.70
CA GLN A 157 1.26 29.14 -18.03
C GLN A 157 0.05 29.39 -18.96
N ASN A 158 -1.10 28.80 -18.66
CA ASN A 158 -2.29 28.81 -19.52
C ASN A 158 -3.49 29.52 -18.90
N ILE A 159 -3.39 29.99 -17.65
CA ILE A 159 -4.42 30.81 -16.99
C ILE A 159 -4.33 32.26 -17.49
N ASP A 160 -5.49 32.87 -17.73
CA ASP A 160 -5.56 34.32 -17.92
C ASP A 160 -5.41 35.01 -16.56
N THR A 161 -4.22 35.51 -16.28
CA THR A 161 -3.88 36.16 -15.00
C THR A 161 -4.70 37.42 -14.72
N LYS A 162 -5.36 38.00 -15.73
CA LYS A 162 -6.23 39.16 -15.55
C LYS A 162 -7.51 38.83 -14.78
N ASP A 163 -8.00 37.60 -14.90
CA ASP A 163 -9.27 37.16 -14.30
C ASP A 163 -9.08 36.51 -12.92
N PHE A 164 -7.88 35.97 -12.64
CA PHE A 164 -7.63 35.15 -11.45
C PHE A 164 -6.58 35.72 -10.49
N GLY A 165 -5.89 36.81 -10.85
CA GLY A 165 -4.83 37.40 -10.04
C GLY A 165 -3.55 36.55 -9.99
N GLU A 166 -2.64 36.89 -9.08
CA GLU A 166 -1.43 36.10 -8.84
C GLU A 166 -1.76 34.84 -8.03
N ILE A 167 -1.54 33.66 -8.63
CA ILE A 167 -1.72 32.37 -7.95
C ILE A 167 -0.35 31.90 -7.46
N ASN A 168 -0.23 31.73 -6.14
CA ASN A 168 0.99 31.19 -5.53
C ASN A 168 1.17 29.71 -5.93
N PHE A 169 2.37 29.37 -6.43
CA PHE A 169 2.66 28.04 -6.98
C PHE A 169 2.56 26.91 -5.94
N PRO A 170 3.22 26.98 -4.77
CA PRO A 170 2.95 26.09 -3.63
C PRO A 170 1.47 25.88 -3.31
N THR A 171 0.67 26.95 -3.22
CA THR A 171 -0.77 26.89 -2.92
C THR A 171 -1.54 26.13 -3.99
N LEU A 172 -1.23 26.36 -5.27
CA LEU A 172 -1.84 25.63 -6.38
C LEU A 172 -1.50 24.12 -6.35
N VAL A 173 -0.26 23.77 -6.02
CA VAL A 173 0.15 22.36 -5.86
C VAL A 173 -0.65 21.70 -4.74
N LEU A 174 -0.79 22.36 -3.58
CA LEU A 174 -1.59 21.85 -2.47
C LEU A 174 -3.07 21.71 -2.85
N ALA A 175 -3.64 22.69 -3.54
CA ALA A 175 -5.01 22.65 -4.01
C ALA A 175 -5.25 21.45 -4.93
N ASN A 176 -4.33 21.20 -5.87
CA ASN A 176 -4.40 20.07 -6.78
C ASN A 176 -4.24 18.71 -6.08
N ILE A 177 -3.42 18.62 -5.02
CA ILE A 177 -3.39 17.42 -4.14
C ILE A 177 -4.77 17.20 -3.52
N LYS A 178 -5.40 18.26 -2.98
CA LYS A 178 -6.74 18.15 -2.37
C LYS A 178 -7.81 17.77 -3.39
N LEU A 179 -7.75 18.26 -4.63
CA LEU A 179 -8.65 17.85 -5.70
C LEU A 179 -8.44 16.37 -6.05
N TYR A 180 -7.20 15.91 -6.02
CA TYR A 180 -6.86 14.51 -6.24
C TYR A 180 -7.37 13.60 -5.12
N GLU A 181 -7.24 14.00 -3.85
CA GLU A 181 -7.82 13.29 -2.68
C GLU A 181 -9.35 13.16 -2.78
N LYS A 182 -10.00 14.23 -3.26
CA LYS A 182 -11.47 14.26 -3.47
C LYS A 182 -11.91 13.45 -4.71
N GLY A 183 -10.97 12.95 -5.52
CA GLY A 183 -11.27 12.25 -6.77
C GLY A 183 -11.81 13.14 -7.89
N ILE A 184 -11.65 14.45 -7.76
CA ILE A 184 -11.98 15.43 -8.81
C ILE A 184 -10.85 15.45 -9.84
N LEU A 185 -9.60 15.39 -9.39
CA LEU A 185 -8.44 15.19 -10.26
C LEU A 185 -8.05 13.72 -10.26
N SER A 186 -7.80 13.12 -11.43
CA SER A 186 -7.29 11.76 -11.56
C SER A 186 -6.00 11.72 -12.38
N ILE A 187 -5.07 10.88 -11.97
CA ILE A 187 -3.77 10.69 -12.61
C ILE A 187 -3.73 9.28 -13.17
N GLU A 188 -3.65 9.12 -14.48
CA GLU A 188 -3.67 7.82 -15.12
C GLU A 188 -2.50 7.68 -16.09
N LYS A 189 -1.93 6.47 -16.23
CA LYS A 189 -1.04 6.17 -17.36
C LYS A 189 -1.89 5.82 -18.58
N ASN A 190 -1.62 6.48 -19.69
CA ASN A 190 -2.17 6.09 -20.98
C ASN A 190 -1.45 4.84 -21.53
N GLU A 191 -1.92 4.33 -22.67
CA GLU A 191 -1.38 3.14 -23.34
C GLU A 191 0.10 3.29 -23.73
N GLU A 192 0.57 4.53 -23.93
CA GLU A 192 1.96 4.86 -24.23
C GLU A 192 2.84 5.05 -22.98
N LYS A 193 2.33 4.72 -21.78
CA LYS A 193 2.98 4.95 -20.48
C LYS A 193 3.20 6.42 -20.12
N LYS A 194 2.57 7.36 -20.83
CA LYS A 194 2.56 8.79 -20.46
C LYS A 194 1.55 9.01 -19.33
N VAL A 195 1.89 9.91 -18.41
CA VAL A 195 0.99 10.33 -17.34
C VAL A 195 0.04 11.39 -17.89
N VAL A 196 -1.26 11.21 -17.67
CA VAL A 196 -2.31 12.15 -18.09
C VAL A 196 -3.15 12.51 -16.88
N PHE A 197 -3.52 13.80 -16.79
CA PHE A 197 -4.41 14.35 -15.76
C PHE A 197 -5.79 14.55 -16.37
N TYR A 198 -6.83 14.11 -15.65
CA TYR A 198 -8.21 14.33 -16.05
C TYR A 198 -9.00 14.93 -14.88
N LEU A 199 -9.90 15.85 -15.20
CA LEU A 199 -10.93 16.32 -14.27
C LEU A 199 -12.14 15.41 -14.40
N LYS A 200 -12.51 14.76 -13.31
CA LYS A 200 -13.72 13.94 -13.20
C LYS A 200 -14.86 14.83 -12.66
N PRO A 201 -16.08 14.70 -13.20
CA PRO A 201 -17.24 15.38 -12.65
C PRO A 201 -17.44 14.96 -11.18
N MET A 202 -17.89 15.88 -10.33
CA MET A 202 -18.23 15.59 -8.93
C MET A 202 -19.37 14.57 -8.89
N ASN A 203 -19.02 13.29 -8.80
CA ASN A 203 -19.98 12.22 -8.53
C ASN A 203 -19.87 11.87 -7.03
N ASN A 204 -20.96 12.06 -6.29
CA ASN A 204 -21.09 11.75 -4.86
C ASN A 204 -20.90 10.26 -4.50
N THR A 205 -20.58 9.40 -5.47
CA THR A 205 -20.49 7.95 -5.31
C THR A 205 -19.13 7.48 -4.80
N ASN A 206 -18.06 8.26 -4.98
CA ASN A 206 -16.74 7.89 -4.50
C ASN A 206 -16.46 8.55 -3.16
N LYS A 207 -16.21 7.73 -2.13
CA LYS A 207 -15.69 8.26 -0.85
C LYS A 207 -14.37 8.97 -1.13
N PRO A 208 -14.16 10.19 -0.61
CA PRO A 208 -12.88 10.88 -0.72
C PRO A 208 -11.79 9.99 -0.13
N ILE A 209 -10.67 9.86 -0.86
CA ILE A 209 -9.48 9.15 -0.40
C ILE A 209 -8.59 10.22 0.22
N LYS A 210 -8.66 10.35 1.54
CA LYS A 210 -7.74 11.22 2.24
C LYS A 210 -6.37 10.54 2.29
N ILE A 211 -5.39 11.08 1.57
CA ILE A 211 -4.09 10.44 1.37
C ILE A 211 -3.26 10.56 2.64
N ILE A 212 -3.29 11.73 3.29
CA ILE A 212 -2.60 11.98 4.57
C ILE A 212 -3.50 12.86 5.45
N ASN A 213 -3.45 12.63 6.77
CA ASN A 213 -4.21 13.42 7.74
C ASN A 213 -3.47 14.67 8.28
N ASP A 214 -2.16 14.73 8.10
CA ASP A 214 -1.28 15.80 8.56
C ASP A 214 -0.98 16.78 7.42
N GLU A 215 -1.73 17.89 7.38
CA GLU A 215 -1.63 18.91 6.34
C GLU A 215 -0.29 19.67 6.41
N GLU A 216 0.25 19.90 7.61
CA GLU A 216 1.54 20.57 7.81
C GLU A 216 2.69 19.72 7.24
N PHE A 217 2.62 18.40 7.44
CA PHE A 217 3.56 17.48 6.81
C PHE A 217 3.51 17.54 5.28
N ILE A 218 2.32 17.54 4.68
CA ILE A 218 2.15 17.66 3.22
C ILE A 218 2.77 18.98 2.74
N MET A 219 2.42 20.11 3.38
CA MET A 219 2.98 21.42 3.05
C MET A 219 4.52 21.41 3.12
N CYS A 220 5.09 20.87 4.20
CA CYS A 220 6.53 20.73 4.35
C CYS A 220 7.17 19.89 3.23
N LYS A 221 6.51 18.79 2.81
CA LYS A 221 6.99 17.95 1.71
C LYS A 221 6.89 18.65 0.37
N ILE A 222 5.82 19.40 0.11
CA ILE A 222 5.68 20.24 -1.08
C ILE A 222 6.84 21.22 -1.17
N LEU A 223 7.12 21.98 -0.11
CA LEU A 223 8.23 22.96 -0.09
C LEU A 223 9.58 22.31 -0.32
N LYS A 224 9.86 21.19 0.35
CA LYS A 224 11.12 20.45 0.17
C LYS A 224 11.30 20.01 -1.28
N THR A 225 10.25 19.45 -1.90
CA THR A 225 10.31 18.99 -3.28
C THR A 225 10.39 20.15 -4.28
N LEU A 226 9.67 21.24 -4.04
CA LEU A 226 9.73 22.47 -4.82
C LEU A 226 11.15 23.05 -4.81
N ASN A 227 11.66 23.39 -3.63
CA ASN A 227 12.97 24.04 -3.48
C ASN A 227 14.11 23.19 -4.05
N LYS A 228 14.02 21.86 -3.90
CA LYS A 228 14.98 20.91 -4.49
C LYS A 228 14.97 20.92 -6.02
N ARG A 229 13.82 21.20 -6.65
CA ARG A 229 13.62 21.05 -8.11
C ARG A 229 13.57 22.37 -8.89
N THR A 230 13.24 23.48 -8.25
CA THR A 230 13.12 24.79 -8.92
C THR A 230 14.24 25.78 -8.57
N ASN A 231 15.13 25.42 -7.63
CA ASN A 231 16.18 26.31 -7.11
C ASN A 231 15.63 27.59 -6.45
N GLU A 232 14.33 27.60 -6.12
CA GLU A 232 13.64 28.65 -5.39
C GLU A 232 13.68 28.37 -3.88
N LYS A 233 13.25 29.35 -3.07
CA LYS A 233 13.26 29.28 -1.59
C LYS A 233 11.88 29.54 -1.00
N PHE A 234 10.92 28.73 -1.39
CA PHE A 234 9.58 28.74 -0.80
C PHE A 234 9.64 28.36 0.68
N THR A 235 8.72 28.92 1.45
CA THR A 235 8.53 28.78 2.90
C THR A 235 7.07 28.50 3.22
N LEU A 236 6.75 28.22 4.49
CA LEU A 236 5.36 27.99 4.90
C LEU A 236 4.45 29.21 4.67
N ASN A 237 5.01 30.43 4.65
CA ASN A 237 4.25 31.65 4.40
C ASN A 237 3.61 31.66 2.99
N ASP A 238 4.19 30.93 2.04
CA ASP A 238 3.68 30.84 0.68
C ASP A 238 2.34 30.08 0.58
N PHE A 239 1.91 29.36 1.62
CA PHE A 239 0.58 28.73 1.67
C PHE A 239 -0.50 29.60 2.35
N ILE A 240 -0.10 30.68 3.02
CA ILE A 240 -0.99 31.50 3.87
C ILE A 240 -1.52 32.72 3.08
N GLN A 241 -0.89 33.05 1.94
CA GLN A 241 -1.29 34.10 1.01
C GLN A 241 -2.22 33.55 -0.08
#